data_AF-A0A3R9WRK9-F1
#
_entry.id   AF-A0A3R9WRK9-F1
#
_cell.length_a   1.000
_cell.length_b   1.000
_cell.length_c   1.000
_cell.angle_alpha   90.00
_cell.angle_beta   90.00
_cell.angle_gamma   90.00
#
_symmetry.space_group_name_H-M   'P 1'
#
loop_
_entity.id
_entity.type
_entity.pdbx_description
1 polymer ?
#
loop_
_entity_poly.entity_id
_entity_poly.type
_entity_poly.pdbx_seq_one_letter_code
_entity_poly.pdbx_strand_id
1 'polypeptide(L)'
;MTVVVTHHAIDRYLERVAPVSRLEAQAAMEAAARGIEASAAIGAYVVRLASGARLICRGRERIRVVTVIPAGEIVGGRVAVLPALRARRGWPQGRALQ
;
A
#
# COMPACT_ATOMS: atom_id res chain seq x y z
N MET A 1 9.76 -14.25 -3.96
CA MET A 1 8.31 -13.92 -3.95
C MET A 1 8.09 -12.86 -5.02
N THR A 2 6.92 -12.84 -5.67
CA THR A 2 6.59 -11.80 -6.67
C THR A 2 5.35 -11.05 -6.20
N VAL A 3 5.45 -9.73 -6.12
CA VAL A 3 4.32 -8.85 -5.81
C VAL A 3 3.57 -8.51 -7.10
N VAL A 4 2.25 -8.64 -7.07
CA VAL A 4 1.37 -8.26 -8.17
C VAL A 4 0.34 -7.26 -7.67
N VAL A 5 0.31 -6.09 -8.30
CA VAL A 5 -0.71 -5.08 -8.02
C VAL A 5 -1.91 -5.34 -8.91
N THR A 6 -3.10 -5.50 -8.32
CA THR A 6 -4.33 -5.72 -9.09
C THR A 6 -4.86 -4.41 -9.64
N HIS A 7 -5.58 -4.47 -10.77
CA HIS A 7 -6.29 -3.30 -11.32
C HIS A 7 -7.21 -2.66 -10.27
N HIS A 8 -7.96 -3.49 -9.53
CA HIS A 8 -8.83 -2.99 -8.47
C HIS A 8 -8.08 -2.19 -7.40
N ALA A 9 -6.88 -2.62 -6.99
CA ALA A 9 -6.09 -1.87 -6.03
C ALA A 9 -5.65 -0.51 -6.58
N ILE A 10 -5.30 -0.44 -7.87
CA ILE A 10 -4.96 0.81 -8.55
C ILE A 10 -6.17 1.74 -8.59
N ASP A 11 -7.33 1.24 -9.03
CA ASP A 11 -8.56 2.04 -9.11
C ASP A 11 -8.93 2.61 -7.72
N ARG A 12 -8.81 1.80 -6.65
CA ARG A 12 -9.03 2.25 -5.27
C ARG A 12 -8.03 3.30 -4.79
N TYR A 13 -6.77 3.20 -5.20
CA TYR A 13 -5.77 4.20 -4.87
C TYR A 13 -6.11 5.55 -5.53
N LEU A 14 -6.49 5.51 -6.80
CA LEU A 14 -6.88 6.71 -7.55
C LEU A 14 -8.13 7.37 -6.98
N GLU A 15 -9.13 6.57 -6.62
CA GLU A 15 -10.39 7.05 -6.05
C GLU A 15 -10.24 7.63 -4.64
N ARG A 16 -9.40 7.00 -3.79
CA ARG A 16 -9.49 7.18 -2.33
C ARG A 16 -8.20 7.67 -1.67
N VAL A 17 -7.06 7.64 -2.37
CA VAL A 17 -5.76 8.02 -1.79
C VAL A 17 -5.21 9.27 -2.46
N ALA A 18 -5.05 9.27 -3.78
CA ALA A 18 -4.55 10.43 -4.52
C ALA A 18 -4.94 10.38 -6.00
N PRO A 19 -5.36 11.52 -6.60
CA PRO A 19 -5.68 11.61 -8.03
C PRO A 19 -4.39 11.76 -8.85
N VAL A 20 -3.67 10.65 -9.04
CA VAL A 20 -2.43 10.56 -9.83
C VAL A 20 -2.66 9.75 -11.11
N SER A 21 -1.65 9.61 -11.97
CA SER A 21 -1.74 8.68 -13.09
C SER A 21 -1.75 7.22 -12.63
N ARG A 22 -2.30 6.32 -13.46
CA ARG A 22 -2.30 4.87 -13.21
C ARG A 22 -0.89 4.32 -12.98
N LEU A 23 0.09 4.83 -13.73
CA LEU A 23 1.49 4.44 -13.62
C LEU A 23 2.10 4.88 -12.29
N GLU A 24 1.83 6.11 -11.85
CA GLU A 24 2.30 6.61 -10.54
C GLU A 24 1.68 5.83 -9.39
N ALA A 25 0.38 5.50 -9.47
CA ALA A 25 -0.28 4.66 -8.47
C ALA A 25 0.32 3.25 -8.39
N GLN A 26 0.63 2.64 -9.55
CA GLN A 26 1.30 1.35 -9.62
C GLN A 26 2.71 1.43 -9.02
N ALA A 27 3.52 2.40 -9.45
CA ALA A 27 4.87 2.60 -8.95
C ALA A 27 4.90 2.86 -7.43
N ALA A 28 3.93 3.60 -6.90
CA ALA A 28 3.78 3.83 -5.46
C ALA A 28 3.58 2.53 -4.66
N MET A 29 2.78 1.60 -5.18
CA MET A 29 2.54 0.30 -4.54
C MET A 29 3.72 -0.66 -4.73
N GLU A 30 4.34 -0.65 -5.90
CA GLU A 30 5.54 -1.45 -6.19
C GLU A 30 6.76 -0.97 -5.40
N ALA A 31 6.85 0.31 -5.07
CA ALA A 31 7.88 0.82 -4.16
C ALA A 31 7.80 0.17 -2.76
N ALA A 32 6.60 -0.30 -2.37
CA ALA A 32 6.40 -1.05 -1.13
C ALA A 32 6.63 -2.57 -1.29
N ALA A 33 7.01 -3.07 -2.47
CA ALA A 33 7.12 -4.50 -2.76
C ALA A 33 8.01 -5.26 -1.78
N ARG A 34 9.22 -4.75 -1.49
CA ARG A 34 10.12 -5.36 -0.47
C ARG A 34 9.47 -5.43 0.91
N GLY A 35 8.67 -4.43 1.25
CA GLY A 35 7.91 -4.39 2.49
C GLY A 35 6.77 -5.40 2.52
N ILE A 36 6.05 -5.51 1.41
CA ILE A 36 4.99 -6.50 1.21
C ILE A 36 5.56 -7.92 1.35
N GLU A 37 6.71 -8.19 0.75
CA GLU A 37 7.41 -9.47 0.86
C GLU A 37 7.82 -9.79 2.30
N ALA A 38 8.47 -8.85 2.99
CA ALA A 38 8.86 -9.01 4.39
C ALA A 38 7.64 -9.24 5.31
N SER A 39 6.54 -8.53 5.05
CA SER A 39 5.29 -8.67 5.82
C SER A 39 4.63 -10.03 5.59
N ALA A 40 4.63 -10.52 4.35
CA ALA A 40 4.10 -11.84 4.02
C ALA A 40 4.92 -12.97 4.67
N ALA A 41 6.24 -12.83 4.78
CA ALA A 41 7.11 -13.81 5.43
C ALA A 41 6.75 -14.03 6.91
N ILE A 42 6.24 -13.00 7.60
CA ILE A 42 5.76 -13.08 8.99
C ILE A 42 4.25 -13.35 9.09
N GLY A 43 3.58 -13.63 7.98
CA GLY A 43 2.13 -13.90 7.93
C GLY A 43 1.25 -12.67 8.12
N ALA A 44 1.78 -11.46 7.90
CA ALA A 44 1.00 -10.23 7.90
C ALA A 44 0.34 -10.01 6.53
N TYR A 45 -0.94 -9.62 6.56
CA TYR A 45 -1.76 -9.41 5.36
C TYR A 45 -2.03 -7.93 5.07
N VAL A 46 -1.54 -7.03 5.92
CA VAL A 46 -1.73 -5.59 5.80
C VAL A 46 -0.39 -4.88 5.95
N VAL A 47 -0.05 -4.05 4.98
CA VAL A 47 1.18 -3.23 4.95
C VAL A 47 0.80 -1.77 4.98
N ARG A 48 1.32 -1.01 5.96
CA ARG A 48 1.12 0.44 6.04
C ARG A 48 2.18 1.19 5.23
N LEU A 49 1.75 2.08 4.35
CA LEU A 49 2.61 3.00 3.60
C LEU A 49 2.98 4.24 4.43
N ALA A 50 4.01 4.96 3.98
CA ALA A 50 4.43 6.23 4.58
C ALA A 50 3.32 7.30 4.56
N SER A 51 2.45 7.27 3.56
CA SER A 51 1.26 8.13 3.46
C SER A 51 0.19 7.82 4.53
N GLY A 52 0.34 6.74 5.29
CA GLY A 52 -0.68 6.25 6.22
C GLY A 52 -1.72 5.33 5.58
N ALA A 53 -1.77 5.25 4.25
CA ALA A 53 -2.59 4.27 3.54
C ALA A 53 -2.13 2.83 3.84
N ARG A 54 -3.03 1.86 3.72
CA ARG A 54 -2.77 0.45 3.97
C ARG A 54 -3.05 -0.38 2.74
N LEU A 55 -2.11 -1.24 2.37
CA LEU A 55 -2.25 -2.22 1.31
C LEU A 55 -2.73 -3.54 1.92
N ILE A 56 -3.83 -4.09 1.41
CA ILE A 56 -4.23 -5.46 1.74
C ILE A 56 -3.57 -6.41 0.74
N CYS A 57 -2.87 -7.40 1.29
CA CYS A 57 -2.10 -8.37 0.56
C CYS A 57 -2.66 -9.79 0.77
N ARG A 58 -2.67 -10.61 -0.28
CA ARG A 58 -3.12 -12.02 -0.25
C ARG A 58 -2.13 -12.92 -0.98
N GLY A 59 -1.98 -14.16 -0.49
CA GLY A 59 -1.12 -15.18 -1.09
C GLY A 59 0.20 -15.37 -0.32
N ARG A 60 0.78 -16.57 -0.44
CA ARG A 60 2.05 -16.93 0.23
C ARG A 60 3.24 -16.88 -0.73
N GLU A 61 3.12 -17.47 -1.92
CA GLU A 61 4.23 -17.51 -2.89
C GLU A 61 4.20 -16.32 -3.87
N ARG A 62 2.99 -15.91 -4.23
CA ARG A 62 2.70 -14.73 -5.06
C ARG A 62 1.78 -13.80 -4.30
N ILE A 63 2.29 -12.62 -3.94
CA ILE A 63 1.58 -11.70 -3.06
C ILE A 63 0.81 -10.71 -3.93
N ARG A 64 -0.51 -10.74 -3.85
CA ARG A 64 -1.39 -9.85 -4.59
C ARG A 64 -1.80 -8.69 -3.69
N VAL A 65 -1.53 -7.46 -4.13
CA VAL A 65 -2.15 -6.28 -3.54
C VAL A 65 -3.58 -6.20 -4.08
N VAL A 66 -4.54 -6.49 -3.22
CA VAL A 66 -5.96 -6.63 -3.60
C VAL A 66 -6.74 -5.35 -3.40
N THR A 67 -6.36 -4.50 -2.43
CA THR A 67 -7.02 -3.22 -2.22
C THR A 67 -6.13 -2.27 -1.42
N VAL A 68 -6.52 -0.98 -1.43
CA VAL A 68 -5.87 0.09 -0.68
C VAL A 68 -6.89 0.77 0.20
N ILE A 69 -6.55 0.95 1.47
CA ILE A 69 -7.35 1.64 2.47
C ILE A 69 -6.68 2.99 2.78
N PRO A 70 -7.42 4.12 2.73
CA PRO A 70 -6.87 5.42 3.09
C PRO A 70 -6.34 5.51 4.53
N ALA A 71 -5.52 6.52 4.77
CA ALA A 71 -5.14 6.88 6.13
C ALA A 71 -6.40 7.30 6.91
N GLY A 72 -6.60 6.76 8.12
CA GLY A 72 -7.73 7.09 8.99
C GLY A 72 -8.89 6.08 9.03
N GLU A 73 -9.02 5.16 8.06
CA GLU A 73 -10.13 4.19 8.06
C GLU A 73 -9.84 2.91 8.86
N ILE A 74 -10.54 2.59 9.94
CA ILE A 74 -10.21 1.40 10.75
C ILE A 74 -10.50 0.10 9.97
N VAL A 75 -9.54 -0.83 9.98
CA VAL A 75 -9.73 -2.19 9.42
C VAL A 75 -9.22 -3.21 10.44
N GLY A 76 -10.06 -4.19 10.78
CA GLY A 76 -9.68 -5.30 11.64
C GLY A 76 -8.70 -6.24 10.94
N GLY A 77 -7.54 -6.50 11.56
CA GLY A 77 -6.54 -7.43 11.04
C GLY A 77 -5.16 -7.22 11.68
N ARG A 78 -4.26 -8.22 11.55
CA ARG A 78 -2.85 -8.09 11.96
C ARG A 78 -2.11 -7.20 10.96
N VAL A 79 -1.64 -6.04 11.42
CA VAL A 79 -0.94 -5.03 10.60
C VAL A 79 0.57 -5.11 10.85
N ALA A 80 1.35 -5.26 9.80
CA ALA A 80 2.78 -4.99 9.85
C ALA A 80 3.01 -3.51 9.49
N VAL A 81 3.60 -2.77 10.42
CA VAL A 81 4.02 -1.38 10.19
C VAL A 81 5.48 -1.40 9.79
N LEU A 82 5.77 -1.03 8.56
CA LEU A 82 7.15 -0.90 8.12
C LEU A 82 7.63 0.54 8.34
N PRO A 83 8.82 0.73 8.94
CA PRO A 83 9.45 2.04 8.95
C PRO A 83 9.64 2.48 7.50
N ALA A 84 9.05 3.63 7.16
CA ALA A 84 8.99 4.15 5.81
C ALA A 84 10.35 4.10 5.10
N LEU A 85 10.36 3.53 3.89
CA LEU A 85 11.27 4.00 2.84
C LEU A 85 11.13 5.51 2.79
N ARG A 86 12.14 6.24 3.30
CA ARG A 86 12.27 7.68 3.13
C ARG A 86 12.28 7.95 1.62
N ALA A 87 11.10 8.20 1.07
CA ALA A 87 10.95 8.69 -0.28
C ALA A 87 11.76 9.98 -0.36
N ARG A 88 12.75 9.98 -1.24
CA ARG A 88 13.46 11.19 -1.66
C ARG A 88 12.40 12.23 -2.05
N ARG A 89 12.60 13.46 -1.57
CA ARG A 89 11.74 14.66 -1.66
C ARG A 89 10.74 14.61 -2.83
N GLY A 90 9.44 14.71 -2.52
CA GLY A 90 8.39 14.91 -3.53
C GLY A 90 7.00 14.40 -3.19
N TRP A 91 6.79 13.72 -2.05
CA TRP A 91 5.46 13.16 -1.75
C TRP A 91 4.48 14.24 -1.26
N PRO A 92 3.34 14.46 -1.92
CA PRO A 92 2.33 15.38 -1.43
C PRO A 92 1.71 14.81 -0.16
N GLN A 93 1.92 15.52 0.95
CA GLN A 93 1.28 15.22 2.22
C GLN A 93 -0.19 15.61 2.06
N GLY A 94 -1.05 14.62 1.82
CA GLY A 94 -2.50 14.84 1.84
C GLY A 94 -2.89 15.45 3.19
N ARG A 95 -3.42 16.67 3.16
CA ARG A 95 -4.02 17.31 4.34
C ARG A 95 -5.18 16.44 4.81
N ALA A 96 -5.12 16.00 6.06
CA ALA A 96 -6.30 15.53 6.77
C ALA A 96 -7.32 16.67 6.79
N LEU A 97 -8.49 16.45 6.18
CA LEU A 97 -9.65 17.30 6.39
C LEU A 97 -10.13 17.04 7.83
N GLN A 98 -10.09 18.09 8.65
CA GLN A 98 -10.74 18.15 9.96
C GLN A 98 -12.26 18.26 9.80
#